data_AF-A0A3D0D9K6-F1
#
_entry.id   AF-A0A3D0D9K6-F1
#
_cell.length_a   1.000
_cell.length_b   1.000
_cell.length_c   1.000
_cell.angle_alpha   90.00
_cell.angle_beta   90.00
_cell.angle_gamma   90.00
#
_symmetry.space_group_name_H-M   'P 1'
#
loop_
_entity.id
_entity.type
_entity.pdbx_description
1 polymer ?
#
loop_
_entity_poly.entity_id
_entity_poly.type
_entity_poly.pdbx_seq_one_letter_code
_entity_poly.pdbx_strand_id
1 'polypeptide(L)'
;REEAWRNGQVDALNDPNYGVRWLAAEGLAAEGPAALPPLLEALSTRKLTAWLRQGAAHVLTKVAVPDPLLRDDLRSLAAQVKQGPAAEIPVLAHAFLPRLSNSRRL
;
A
#
# COMPACT_ATOMS: atom_id res chain seq x y z
N ARG A 1 -9.69 -16.35 -7.83
CA ARG A 1 -10.90 -15.48 -7.90
C ARG A 1 -10.84 -14.36 -6.87
N GLU A 2 -10.26 -14.57 -5.68
CA GLU A 2 -10.04 -13.50 -4.68
C GLU A 2 -8.91 -12.51 -5.02
N GLU A 3 -7.83 -12.95 -5.66
CA GLU A 3 -6.72 -12.05 -6.04
C GLU A 3 -7.12 -11.01 -7.10
N ALA A 4 -8.06 -11.36 -7.99
CA ALA A 4 -8.48 -10.50 -9.09
C ALA A 4 -9.21 -9.24 -8.61
N TRP A 5 -10.04 -9.33 -7.57
CA TRP A 5 -10.73 -8.16 -7.04
C TRP A 5 -9.80 -7.29 -6.18
N ARG A 6 -8.86 -7.89 -5.43
CA ARG A 6 -7.82 -7.14 -4.69
C ARG A 6 -6.94 -6.33 -5.63
N ASN A 7 -6.50 -6.93 -6.74
CA ASN A 7 -5.72 -6.21 -7.75
C ASN A 7 -6.54 -5.07 -8.40
N GLY A 8 -7.83 -5.30 -8.63
CA GLY A 8 -8.75 -4.27 -9.11
C GLY A 8 -8.92 -3.09 -8.15
N GLN A 9 -8.88 -3.32 -6.83
CA GLN A 9 -8.89 -2.22 -5.84
C GLN A 9 -7.60 -1.40 -5.90
N VAL A 10 -6.44 -2.04 -6.09
CA VAL A 10 -5.18 -1.31 -6.25
C VAL A 10 -5.18 -0.49 -7.55
N ASP A 11 -5.77 -1.02 -8.63
CA ASP A 11 -5.97 -0.25 -9.88
C ASP A 11 -6.90 0.96 -9.67
N ALA A 12 -7.96 0.79 -8.88
CA ALA A 12 -8.92 1.86 -8.56
C ALA A 12 -8.30 3.03 -7.76
N LEU A 13 -7.10 2.87 -7.18
CA LEU A 13 -6.34 4.00 -6.61
C LEU A 13 -5.91 5.04 -7.66
N ASN A 14 -5.95 4.69 -8.95
CA ASN A 14 -5.67 5.57 -10.08
C ASN A 14 -6.93 6.04 -10.82
N ASP A 15 -8.12 5.70 -10.33
CA ASP A 15 -9.36 6.09 -10.99
C ASP A 15 -9.47 7.62 -11.11
N PRO A 16 -9.94 8.19 -12.23
CA PRO A 16 -10.11 9.63 -12.36
C PRO A 16 -11.08 10.22 -11.33
N ASN A 17 -12.07 9.45 -10.87
CA ASN A 17 -13.04 9.88 -9.86
C ASN A 17 -12.47 9.75 -8.45
N TYR A 18 -12.44 10.87 -7.72
CA TYR A 18 -11.97 10.92 -6.33
C TYR A 18 -12.71 9.94 -5.40
N GLY A 19 -14.03 9.81 -5.54
CA GLY A 19 -14.83 8.93 -4.70
C GLY A 19 -14.45 7.46 -4.88
N VAL A 20 -14.12 7.06 -6.11
CA VAL A 20 -13.64 5.69 -6.41
C VAL A 20 -12.28 5.46 -5.75
N ARG A 21 -11.34 6.40 -5.88
CA ARG A 21 -10.03 6.29 -5.22
C ARG A 21 -10.14 6.22 -3.70
N TRP A 22 -11.01 7.04 -3.11
CA TRP A 22 -11.25 7.05 -1.67
C TRP A 22 -11.80 5.70 -1.19
N LEU A 23 -12.85 5.19 -1.85
CA LEU A 23 -13.43 3.89 -1.51
C LEU A 23 -12.45 2.74 -1.70
N ALA A 24 -11.62 2.79 -2.74
CA ALA A 24 -10.56 1.80 -2.96
C ALA A 24 -9.54 1.81 -1.80
N ALA A 25 -9.09 2.99 -1.37
CA ALA A 25 -8.16 3.12 -0.27
C ALA A 25 -8.77 2.68 1.08
N GLU A 26 -10.02 3.04 1.36
CA GLU A 26 -10.72 2.61 2.57
C GLU A 26 -10.98 1.09 2.56
N GLY A 27 -11.35 0.52 1.41
CA GLY A 27 -11.52 -0.92 1.24
C GLY A 27 -10.23 -1.68 1.50
N LEU A 28 -9.12 -1.27 0.88
CA LEU A 28 -7.80 -1.85 1.12
C LEU A 28 -7.35 -1.69 2.59
N ALA A 29 -7.65 -0.57 3.23
CA ALA A 29 -7.35 -0.37 4.65
C ALA A 29 -8.15 -1.30 5.56
N ALA A 30 -9.42 -1.53 5.25
CA ALA A 30 -10.30 -2.44 6.00
C ALA A 30 -9.84 -3.91 5.92
N GLU A 31 -9.22 -4.31 4.81
CA GLU A 31 -8.55 -5.61 4.64
C GLU A 31 -7.30 -5.79 5.53
N GLY A 32 -6.78 -4.70 6.11
CA GLY A 32 -5.66 -4.74 7.03
C GLY A 32 -4.36 -5.26 6.37
N PRO A 33 -3.54 -6.03 7.10
CA PRO A 33 -2.26 -6.55 6.58
C PRO A 33 -2.37 -7.40 5.32
N ALA A 34 -3.56 -7.94 4.99
CA ALA A 34 -3.78 -8.71 3.78
C ALA A 34 -3.75 -7.87 2.49
N ALA A 35 -3.95 -6.55 2.58
CA ALA A 35 -3.83 -5.64 1.44
C ALA A 35 -2.39 -5.23 1.13
N LEU A 36 -1.44 -5.47 2.04
CA LEU A 36 -0.06 -4.99 1.87
C LEU A 36 0.69 -5.64 0.70
N PRO A 37 0.65 -6.97 0.48
CA PRO A 37 1.36 -7.57 -0.65
C PRO A 37 0.98 -7.02 -2.03
N PRO A 38 -0.31 -7.01 -2.46
CA PRO A 38 -0.66 -6.48 -3.78
C PRO A 38 -0.42 -4.97 -3.90
N LEU A 39 -0.54 -4.21 -2.80
CA LEU A 39 -0.24 -2.78 -2.79
C LEU A 39 1.26 -2.51 -2.99
N LEU A 40 2.12 -3.25 -2.28
CA LEU A 40 3.57 -3.12 -2.40
C LEU A 40 4.07 -3.59 -3.77
N GLU A 41 3.52 -4.68 -4.29
CA GLU A 41 3.83 -5.14 -5.64
C GLU A 41 3.49 -4.08 -6.70
N ALA A 42 2.34 -3.41 -6.56
CA ALA A 42 1.97 -2.31 -7.43
C ALA A 42 2.93 -1.11 -7.32
N LEU A 43 3.36 -0.75 -6.12
CA LEU A 43 4.38 0.31 -5.91
C LEU A 43 5.75 -0.08 -6.51
N SER A 44 6.07 -1.37 -6.57
CA SER A 44 7.32 -1.88 -7.15
C SER A 44 7.31 -2.03 -8.66
N THR A 45 6.17 -2.29 -9.28
CA THR A 45 6.11 -2.71 -10.69
C THR A 45 5.38 -1.74 -11.61
N ARG A 46 4.49 -0.90 -11.07
CA ARG A 46 3.63 -0.01 -11.88
C ARG A 46 4.19 1.39 -11.97
N LYS A 47 3.71 2.14 -12.96
CA LYS A 47 3.97 3.58 -13.07
C LYS A 47 3.40 4.30 -11.85
N LEU A 48 4.27 4.98 -11.11
CA LEU A 48 3.88 5.75 -9.93
C LEU A 48 3.22 7.07 -10.35
N THR A 49 1.93 7.18 -10.09
CA THR A 49 1.19 8.44 -10.20
C THR A 49 1.09 9.12 -8.83
N ALA A 50 0.74 10.40 -8.81
CA ALA A 50 0.43 11.09 -7.55
C ALA A 50 -0.73 10.41 -6.80
N TRP A 51 -1.74 9.90 -7.51
CA TRP A 51 -2.92 9.27 -6.90
C TRP A 51 -2.59 7.90 -6.28
N LEU A 52 -1.84 7.05 -6.99
CA LEU A 52 -1.38 5.78 -6.46
C LEU A 52 -0.55 5.98 -5.20
N ARG A 53 0.37 6.96 -5.21
CA ARG A 53 1.19 7.30 -4.04
C ARG A 53 0.35 7.77 -2.86
N GLN A 54 -0.61 8.67 -3.09
CA GLN A 54 -1.49 9.17 -2.05
C GLN A 54 -2.38 8.07 -1.46
N GLY A 55 -3.03 7.28 -2.31
CA GLY A 55 -3.88 6.16 -1.89
C GLY A 55 -3.08 5.10 -1.14
N ALA A 56 -1.91 4.72 -1.64
CA ALA A 56 -1.05 3.76 -0.98
C ALA A 56 -0.56 4.25 0.39
N ALA A 57 -0.11 5.50 0.50
CA ALA A 57 0.32 6.08 1.78
C ALA A 57 -0.83 6.12 2.81
N HIS A 58 -2.05 6.39 2.37
CA HIS A 58 -3.25 6.33 3.22
C HIS A 58 -3.51 4.92 3.73
N VAL A 59 -3.50 3.92 2.84
CA VAL A 59 -3.67 2.50 3.21
C VAL A 59 -2.60 2.09 4.22
N LEU A 60 -1.32 2.35 3.93
CA LEU A 60 -0.19 2.01 4.81
C LEU A 60 -0.36 2.64 6.20
N THR A 61 -0.79 3.91 6.27
CA THR A 61 -1.02 4.60 7.55
C THR A 61 -2.17 3.98 8.35
N LYS A 62 -3.26 3.60 7.68
CA LYS A 62 -4.43 3.00 8.33
C LYS A 62 -4.13 1.58 8.83
N VAL A 63 -3.44 0.78 8.02
CA VAL A 63 -3.02 -0.59 8.38
C VAL A 63 -2.00 -0.58 9.52
N ALA A 64 -1.18 0.47 9.65
CA ALA A 64 -0.21 0.63 10.74
C ALA A 64 -0.85 0.80 12.14
N VAL A 65 -2.09 1.31 12.22
CA VAL A 65 -2.73 1.60 13.51
C VAL A 65 -2.97 0.33 14.34
N PRO A 66 -3.62 -0.73 13.81
CA PRO A 66 -3.90 -1.93 14.59
C PRO A 66 -2.69 -2.85 14.81
N ASP A 67 -1.59 -2.71 14.08
CA ASP A 67 -0.44 -3.62 14.15
C ASP A 67 0.78 -2.96 14.82
N PRO A 68 1.06 -3.19 16.11
CA PRO A 68 2.16 -2.55 16.82
C PRO A 68 3.56 -2.94 16.28
N LEU A 69 3.70 -4.14 15.70
CA LEU A 69 4.99 -4.65 15.22
C LEU A 69 5.40 -3.98 13.92
N LEU A 70 4.42 -3.70 13.05
CA LEU A 70 4.66 -3.05 11.76
C LEU A 70 4.39 -1.55 11.78
N ARG A 71 3.85 -1.01 12.87
CA ARG A 71 3.35 0.36 12.97
C ARG A 71 4.34 1.42 12.47
N ASP A 72 5.54 1.44 13.04
CA ASP A 72 6.51 2.50 12.75
C ASP A 72 7.16 2.32 11.38
N ASP A 73 7.43 1.06 11.00
CA ASP A 73 7.90 0.66 9.68
C ASP A 73 6.91 1.08 8.58
N LEU A 74 5.62 0.79 8.75
CA LEU A 74 4.56 1.16 7.81
C LEU A 74 4.34 2.68 7.76
N ARG A 75 4.44 3.39 8.89
CA ARG A 75 4.35 4.86 8.92
C ARG A 75 5.52 5.52 8.20
N SER A 76 6.72 5.01 8.42
CA SER A 76 7.94 5.47 7.75
C SER A 76 7.84 5.23 6.24
N LEU A 77 7.41 4.05 5.83
CA LEU A 77 7.18 3.73 4.42
C LEU A 77 6.07 4.63 3.83
N ALA A 78 4.97 4.86 4.53
CA ALA A 78 3.90 5.74 4.07
C ALA A 78 4.39 7.17 3.80
N ALA A 79 5.24 7.71 4.67
CA ALA A 79 5.84 9.04 4.49
C ALA A 79 6.73 9.08 3.23
N GLN A 80 7.57 8.06 3.02
CA GLN A 80 8.44 7.95 1.85
C GLN A 80 7.63 7.77 0.56
N VAL A 81 6.59 6.92 0.58
CA VAL A 81 5.69 6.75 -0.57
C VAL A 81 5.00 8.08 -0.89
N LYS A 82 4.58 8.86 0.11
CA LYS A 82 3.88 10.13 -0.11
C LYS A 82 4.80 11.25 -0.62
N GLN A 83 6.00 11.40 -0.04
CA GLN A 83 6.84 12.59 -0.21
C GLN A 83 8.21 12.31 -0.85
N GLY A 84 8.68 11.06 -0.82
CA GLY A 84 10.03 10.69 -1.27
C GLY A 84 10.21 10.71 -2.80
N PRO A 85 11.45 10.49 -3.27
CA PRO A 85 11.75 10.41 -4.69
C PRO A 85 11.04 9.22 -5.34
N ALA A 86 10.34 9.46 -6.46
CA ALA A 86 9.59 8.39 -7.14
C ALA A 86 10.48 7.23 -7.60
N ALA A 87 11.77 7.50 -7.86
CA ALA A 87 12.74 6.48 -8.25
C ALA A 87 13.10 5.49 -7.12
N GLU A 88 12.93 5.88 -5.84
CA GLU A 88 13.28 5.04 -4.70
C GLU A 88 12.13 4.14 -4.24
N ILE A 89 10.88 4.59 -4.46
CA ILE A 89 9.67 3.90 -4.02
C ILE A 89 9.62 2.43 -4.47
N PRO A 90 9.98 2.06 -5.71
CA PRO A 90 9.93 0.66 -6.12
C PRO A 90 10.87 -0.24 -5.32
N VAL A 91 12.08 0.25 -5.03
CA VAL A 91 13.10 -0.46 -4.25
C VAL A 91 12.66 -0.59 -2.80
N LEU A 92 12.14 0.50 -2.21
CA LEU A 92 11.60 0.51 -0.85
C LEU A 92 10.45 -0.49 -0.70
N ALA A 93 9.49 -0.49 -1.63
CA ALA A 93 8.36 -1.40 -1.62
C ALA A 93 8.81 -2.87 -1.75
N HIS A 94 9.78 -3.15 -2.62
CA HIS A 94 10.32 -4.50 -2.80
C HIS A 94 11.04 -4.99 -1.54
N ALA A 95 11.88 -4.14 -0.94
CA ALA A 95 12.61 -4.45 0.29
C ALA A 95 11.70 -4.66 1.51
N PHE A 96 10.45 -4.19 1.46
CA PHE A 96 9.48 -4.36 2.54
C PHE A 96 8.77 -5.71 2.51
N LEU A 97 8.59 -6.32 1.33
CA LEU A 97 7.87 -7.60 1.17
C LEU A 97 8.39 -8.73 2.06
N PRO A 98 9.71 -8.96 2.22
CA PRO A 98 10.22 -9.99 3.13
C PRO A 98 9.86 -9.74 4.60
N ARG A 99 9.74 -8.46 5.02
CA ARG A 99 9.41 -8.10 6.41
C ARG A 99 7.99 -8.51 6.80
N LEU A 100 7.05 -8.43 5.85
CA LEU A 100 5.68 -8.93 6.04
C LEU A 100 5.65 -10.42 6.34
N SER A 101 6.50 -11.19 5.66
CA SER A 101 6.56 -12.65 5.83
C SER A 101 7.12 -13.07 7.19
N ASN A 102 8.03 -12.26 7.75
CA ASN A 102 8.62 -12.51 9.07
C ASN A 102 7.68 -12.12 10.22
N SER A 103 6.85 -11.09 10.04
CA SER A 103 5.87 -10.65 11.06
C SER A 103 4.75 -11.66 11.35
N ARG A 104 4.44 -12.57 10.40
CA ARG A 104 3.41 -13.61 10.55
C ARG A 104 3.91 -14.91 11.23
N ARG A 105 5.19 -14.99 11.60
CA ARG A 105 5.82 -16.21 12.17
C ARG A 105 6.08 -16.14 13.69
N LEU A 106 5.54 -15.13 14.38
CA LEU A 106 5.59 -15.01 15.84
C LEU A 106 4.17 -15.07 16.41
#